data_AF-A0A1N6MXT7-F1
#
_entry.id   AF-A0A1N6MXT7-F1
#
_cell.length_a   1.000
_cell.length_b   1.000
_cell.length_c   1.000
_cell.angle_alpha   90.00
_cell.angle_beta   90.00
_cell.angle_gamma   90.00
#
_symmetry.space_group_name_H-M   'P 1'
#
loop_
_entity.id
_entity.type
_entity.pdbx_description
1 polymer ?
#
loop_
_entity_poly.entity_id
_entity_poly.type
_entity_poly.pdbx_seq_one_letter_code
_entity_poly.pdbx_strand_id
1 'polypeptide(L)' 'MKIIYFDYIAGFGINALVNGEWDYYPSVDELMFECISLYGSQIVLVSTTTTSGCFTGYQESLNAY' A
#
# COMPACT_ATOMS: atom_id res chain seq x y z
N MET A 1 13.81 1.14 6.16
CA MET A 1 13.01 1.44 4.95
C MET A 1 12.78 0.18 4.12
N LYS A 2 11.53 -0.29 4.02
CA LYS A 2 11.14 -1.45 3.21
C LYS A 2 10.29 -1.03 2.02
N ILE A 3 10.56 -1.66 0.88
CA ILE A 3 9.81 -1.44 -0.36
C ILE A 3 8.82 -2.58 -0.49
N ILE A 4 7.54 -2.24 -0.58
CA ILE A 4 6.44 -3.17 -0.74
C ILE A 4 5.87 -2.94 -2.13
N TYR A 5 5.97 -3.97 -2.97
CA TYR A 5 5.39 -3.94 -4.31
C TYR A 5 3.93 -4.35 -4.22
N PHE A 6 3.04 -3.60 -4.86
CA PHE A 6 1.63 -3.94 -4.87
C PHE A 6 1.01 -3.71 -6.26
N ASP A 7 -0.04 -4.46 -6.54
CA ASP A 7 -0.88 -4.30 -7.71
C ASP A 7 -2.32 -4.02 -7.26
N TYR A 8 -2.87 -2.89 -7.70
CA TYR A 8 -4.25 -2.52 -7.38
C TYR A 8 -5.19 -2.98 -8.51
N ILE A 9 -6.14 -3.83 -8.16
CA ILE A 9 -7.12 -4.40 -9.07
C ILE A 9 -8.47 -3.74 -8.75
N ALA A 10 -8.87 -2.79 -9.59
CA ALA A 10 -10.11 -2.03 -9.40
C ALA A 10 -11.32 -2.97 -9.28
N GLY A 11 -12.09 -2.81 -8.20
CA GLY A 11 -13.27 -3.64 -7.91
C GLY A 11 -12.97 -5.01 -7.30
N PHE A 12 -11.70 -5.36 -7.09
CA PHE A 12 -11.29 -6.61 -6.44
C PHE A 12 -10.52 -6.34 -5.16
N GLY A 13 -9.39 -5.64 -5.22
CA GLY A 13 -8.53 -5.43 -4.05
C GLY A 13 -7.09 -5.13 -4.45
N ILE A 14 -6.16 -5.53 -3.60
CA ILE A 14 -4.73 -5.28 -3.76
C ILE A 14 -3.99 -6.60 -3.60
N ASN A 15 -3.10 -6.88 -4.53
CA ASN A 15 -2.13 -7.97 -4.38
C ASN A 15 -0.78 -7.34 -4.00
N ALA A 16 -0.16 -7.71 -2.89
CA ALA A 16 1.08 -7.10 -2.42
C ALA A 16 2.13 -8.12 -2.04
N LEU A 17 3.39 -7.81 -2.33
CA LEU A 17 4.55 -8.62 -1.95
C LEU A 17 4.94 -8.27 -0.51
N VAL A 18 4.34 -8.96 0.45
CA VAL A 18 4.58 -8.82 1.89
C VAL A 18 5.28 -10.07 2.41
N ASN A 19 6.28 -9.89 3.26
CA ASN A 19 7.07 -10.98 3.85
C ASN A 19 7.77 -11.92 2.83
N GLY A 20 7.99 -11.44 1.61
CA GLY A 20 8.59 -12.23 0.54
C GLY A 20 7.61 -13.08 -0.26
N GLU A 21 6.32 -12.98 0.03
CA GLU A 21 5.24 -13.72 -0.64
C GLU A 21 4.15 -12.75 -1.14
N TRP A 22 3.41 -13.15 -2.18
CA TRP A 22 2.30 -12.35 -2.68
C TRP A 22 1.05 -12.68 -1.87
N ASP A 23 0.51 -11.67 -1.19
CA ASP A 23 -0.69 -11.78 -0.38
C ASP A 23 -1.77 -10.80 -0.85
N TYR A 24 -3.02 -11.17 -0.60
CA TYR A 24 -4.18 -10.43 -1.05
C TYR A 24 -4.78 -9.63 0.10
N TYR A 25 -4.98 -8.33 -0.17
CA TYR A 25 -5.59 -7.39 0.75
C TYR A 25 -6.84 -6.79 0.12
N PRO A 26 -7.97 -6.78 0.83
CA PRO A 26 -9.21 -6.19 0.31
C PRO A 26 -9.15 -4.66 0.26
N SER A 27 -8.21 -4.01 0.95
CA SER A 27 -8.08 -2.54 1.00
C SER A 27 -6.66 -2.10 1.37
N VAL A 28 -6.30 -0.86 1.01
CA VAL A 28 -4.98 -0.27 1.31
C VAL A 28 -4.76 -0.21 2.83
N ASP A 29 -5.82 0.00 3.60
CA ASP A 29 -5.76 0.11 5.06
C ASP A 29 -5.27 -1.20 5.71
N GLU A 30 -5.80 -2.35 5.26
CA GLU A 30 -5.35 -3.66 5.76
C GLU A 30 -3.90 -3.95 5.36
N LEU A 31 -3.51 -3.63 4.12
CA LEU A 31 -2.12 -3.73 3.67
C LEU A 31 -1.19 -2.87 4.54
N MET A 32 -1.58 -1.62 4.81
CA MET A 32 -0.82 -0.67 5.62
C MET A 32 -0.69 -1.16 7.07
N PHE A 33 -1.78 -1.65 7.66
CA PHE A 33 -1.78 -2.21 9.01
C PHE A 33 -0.78 -3.36 9.13
N GLU A 34 -0.80 -4.30 8.18
CA GLU A 34 0.12 -5.44 8.21
C GLU A 34 1.58 -5.01 7.97
N CYS A 35 1.81 -4.13 6.99
CA CYS A 35 3.14 -3.60 6.70
C CYS A 35 3.75 -2.83 7.88
N ILE A 36 2.95 -2.02 8.58
CA ILE A 36 3.39 -1.30 9.78
C ILE A 36 3.68 -2.28 10.93
N SER A 37 2.86 -3.32 11.08
CA SER A 37 3.06 -4.36 12.09
C SER A 37 4.37 -5.14 11.88
N LEU A 38 4.70 -5.46 10.62
CA LEU A 38 5.89 -6.24 10.26
C LEU A 38 7.17 -5.40 10.17
N TYR A 39 7.08 -4.19 9.61
CA TYR A 39 8.26 -3.40 9.21
C TYR A 39 8.37 -2.04 9.92
N GLY A 40 7.39 -1.67 10.74
CA GLY A 40 7.28 -0.36 11.34
C GLY A 40 6.93 0.75 10.33
N SER A 41 7.08 2.01 10.72
CA SER A 41 6.64 3.17 9.91
C SER A 41 7.52 3.48 8.69
N GLN A 42 8.62 2.76 8.48
CA GLN A 42 9.54 3.02 7.37
C GLN A 42 9.24 2.12 6.17
N ILE A 43 8.10 2.32 5.54
CA ILE A 43 7.65 1.57 4.36
C ILE A 43 7.44 2.49 3.16
N VAL A 44 7.67 1.96 1.96
CA VAL A 44 7.44 2.61 0.68
C VAL A 44 6.61 1.65 -0.17
N LEU A 45 5.39 2.06 -0.52
CA LEU A 45 4.51 1.32 -1.41
C LEU A 45 4.86 1.65 -2.87
N VAL A 46 5.06 0.63 -3.70
CA VAL A 46 5.37 0.78 -5.13
C VAL A 46 4.36 0.00 -5.95
N SER A 47 3.60 0.69 -6.79
CA SER A 47 2.66 0.05 -7.72
C SER A 47 3.42 -0.66 -8.85
N THR A 48 3.06 -1.90 -9.15
CA THR A 48 3.62 -2.71 -10.25
C THR A 48 2.82 -2.59 -11.55
N THR A 49 1.61 -2.03 -11.51
CA THR A 49 0.77 -1.83 -12.68
C THR A 49 1.33 -0.72 -13.55
N THR A 50 1.81 -1.10 -14.75
CA THR A 50 2.21 -0.17 -15.80
C THR A 50 0.97 0.50 -16.39
N THR A 51 0.56 1.62 -15.78
CA THR A 51 0.14 2.89 -16.39
C THR A 51 -0.19 3.81 -15.20
N SER A 52 0.69 4.75 -14.89
CA SER A 52 0.46 5.76 -13.85
C SER A 52 -0.73 6.65 -14.20
N GLY A 53 -1.93 6.21 -13.83
CA GLY A 53 -3.03 7.11 -13.57
C GLY A 53 -2.72 7.87 -12.28
N CYS A 54 -2.68 9.20 -12.37
CA CYS A 54 -2.40 10.16 -11.30
C CYS A 54 -2.72 9.61 -9.89
N PHE A 55 -1.68 9.21 -9.15
CA PHE A 55 -1.80 8.84 -7.75
C PHE A 55 -2.02 10.11 -6.92
N THR A 56 -3.27 10.36 -6.54
CA THR A 56 -3.58 11.35 -5.50
C THR A 56 -3.28 10.68 -4.16
N GLY A 57 -2.08 10.90 -3.62
CA GLY A 57 -1.77 10.50 -2.25
C GLY A 57 -2.77 11.17 -1.31
N TYR A 58 -3.39 10.39 -0.42
CA TYR A 58 -4.12 10.93 0.71
C TYR A 58 -3.11 11.64 1.62
N GLN A 59 -2.96 12.94 1.43
CA GLN A 59 -2.37 13.80 2.45
C GLN A 59 -3.42 13.90 3.55
N GLU A 60 -3.19 13.25 4.68
CA GLU A 60 -3.94 13.53 5.90
C GLU A 60 -3.76 15.03 6.21
N SER A 61 -4.77 15.81 5.88
CA SER A 61 -4.90 17.18 6.37
C SER A 61 -5.15 17.08 7.86
N LEU A 62 -4.08 17.13 8.65
CA LEU A 62 -4.12 17.48 10.06
C LEU A 62 -4.75 18.89 10.17
N ASN A 63 -6.07 18.93 10.27
CA ASN A 63 -6.77 20.11 10.75
C ASN A 63 -6.54 20.16 12.27
N ALA A 64 -5.48 20.86 12.68
CA ALA A 64 -5.30 21.30 14.05
C ALA A 64 -6.30 22.43 14.33
N TYR A 65 -7.27 22.16 15.21
CA TYR A 65 -8.00 23.18 15.96
C TYR A 65 -8.12 22.72 17.42
#